data_AF-A0A933SNE2-F1
#
_entry.id   AF-A0A933SNE2-F1
#
_cell.length_a   1.000
_cell.length_b   1.000
_cell.length_c   1.000
_cell.angle_alpha   90.00
_cell.angle_beta   90.00
_cell.angle_gamma   90.00
#
_symmetry.space_group_name_H-M   'P 1'
#
loop_
_entity.id
_entity.type
_entity.pdbx_description
1 polymer ?
#
loop_
_entity_poly.entity_id
_entity_poly.type
_entity_poly.pdbx_seq_one_letter_code
_entity_poly.pdbx_strand_id
1 'polypeptide(L)'
;MAFLFKLNELRKELEKLERLVKEASSLCQGEGISDPGINKILNDLSTNTASPAKELKAWLEDKQSQLEELEFLLEGFRMEYGSVLDYRKFASMIQNQDLKKKLAAYGKEEANHAVELVKFINKHGGEPDYTFVVEKGKENWGPDKYLDFFIAQEKAAIDYYRKGEEKFQDAGFGWLIGKIKLEEKDHLKELEKLKAEFERKEVIITMDPDFHWVDPFMGEPGDRAWIE
;
A
#
# COMPACT_ATOMS: atom_id res chain seq x y z
N MET A 1 -2.77 -6.00 4.34
CA MET A 1 -3.77 -6.33 5.36
C MET A 1 -4.61 -7.57 5.03
N ALA A 2 -5.23 -7.68 3.86
CA ALA A 2 -6.14 -8.81 3.57
C ALA A 2 -5.41 -10.16 3.53
N PHE A 3 -4.20 -10.22 2.98
CA PHE A 3 -3.48 -11.48 2.78
C PHE A 3 -2.99 -12.09 4.11
N LEU A 4 -2.24 -11.35 4.93
CA LEU A 4 -1.77 -11.84 6.24
C LEU A 4 -2.95 -12.18 7.16
N PHE A 5 -4.04 -11.40 7.08
CA PHE A 5 -5.28 -11.70 7.78
C PHE A 5 -5.88 -13.03 7.32
N LYS A 6 -5.99 -13.28 6.01
CA LYS A 6 -6.51 -14.53 5.44
C LYS A 6 -5.66 -15.74 5.77
N LEU A 7 -4.33 -15.61 5.79
CA LEU A 7 -3.44 -16.69 6.25
C LEU A 7 -3.64 -17.00 7.73
N ASN A 8 -3.84 -15.98 8.57
CA ASN A 8 -4.17 -16.17 9.98
C ASN A 8 -5.56 -16.78 10.19
N GLU A 9 -6.56 -16.43 9.38
CA GLU A 9 -7.87 -17.08 9.39
C GLU A 9 -7.75 -18.55 9.00
N LEU A 10 -7.01 -18.86 7.93
CA LEU A 10 -6.76 -20.23 7.50
C LEU A 10 -6.10 -21.06 8.61
N ARG A 11 -5.08 -20.51 9.27
CA ARG A 11 -4.44 -21.16 10.44
C ARG A 11 -5.45 -21.49 11.53
N LYS A 12 -6.32 -20.53 11.89
CA LYS A 12 -7.34 -20.71 12.94
C LYS A 12 -8.37 -21.77 12.57
N GLU A 13 -8.81 -21.83 11.31
CA GLU A 13 -9.74 -22.85 10.85
C GLU A 13 -9.10 -24.25 10.84
N LEU A 14 -7.82 -24.36 10.49
CA LEU A 14 -7.08 -25.62 10.60
C LEU A 14 -6.93 -26.09 12.06
N GLU A 15 -6.55 -25.21 12.98
CA GLU A 15 -6.46 -25.51 14.42
C GLU A 15 -7.83 -25.93 15.00
N LYS A 16 -8.90 -25.26 14.58
CA LYS A 16 -10.28 -25.61 14.98
C LYS A 16 -10.69 -26.98 14.45
N LEU A 17 -10.39 -27.29 13.20
CA LEU A 17 -10.66 -28.60 12.61
C LEU A 17 -9.90 -29.70 13.36
N GLU A 18 -8.62 -29.50 13.67
CA GLU A 18 -7.83 -30.45 14.46
C GLU A 18 -8.46 -30.71 15.84
N ARG A 19 -8.93 -29.67 16.53
CA ARG A 19 -9.63 -29.80 17.81
C ARG A 19 -10.92 -30.62 17.68
N LEU A 20 -11.76 -30.30 16.69
CA LEU A 20 -13.02 -31.01 16.46
C LEU A 20 -12.81 -32.49 16.13
N VAL A 21 -11.76 -32.83 15.37
CA VAL A 21 -11.40 -34.22 15.07
C VAL A 21 -10.98 -34.97 16.34
N LYS A 22 -10.21 -34.33 17.24
CA LYS A 22 -9.84 -34.91 18.54
C LYS A 22 -11.05 -35.13 19.44
N GLU A 23 -11.95 -34.15 19.52
CA GLU A 23 -13.21 -34.24 20.28
C GLU A 23 -14.09 -35.38 19.76
N ALA A 24 -14.30 -35.46 18.44
CA ALA A 24 -15.08 -36.53 17.81
C ALA A 24 -14.47 -37.92 18.04
N SER A 25 -13.14 -38.03 17.97
CA SER A 25 -12.42 -39.29 18.26
C SER A 25 -12.59 -39.70 19.73
N SER A 26 -12.49 -38.75 20.66
CA SER A 26 -12.71 -39.00 22.09
C SER A 26 -14.15 -39.41 22.40
N LEU A 27 -15.14 -38.83 21.72
CA LEU A 27 -16.55 -39.22 21.85
C LEU A 27 -16.79 -40.63 21.33
N CYS A 28 -16.23 -40.97 20.15
CA CYS A 28 -16.36 -42.34 19.61
C CYS A 28 -15.80 -43.37 20.60
N GLN A 29 -14.64 -43.09 21.20
CA GLN A 29 -14.05 -43.96 22.22
C GLN A 29 -14.91 -44.03 23.50
N GLY A 30 -15.39 -42.89 24.00
CA GLY A 30 -16.19 -42.81 25.22
C GLY A 30 -17.57 -43.47 25.09
N GLU A 31 -18.16 -43.44 23.90
CA GLU A 31 -19.47 -44.03 23.60
C GLU A 31 -19.36 -45.48 23.07
N GLY A 32 -18.16 -46.01 22.89
CA GLY A 32 -17.94 -47.37 22.37
C GLY A 32 -18.24 -47.52 20.87
N ILE A 33 -18.31 -46.42 20.13
CA ILE A 33 -18.51 -46.41 18.67
C ILE A 33 -17.24 -46.92 18.00
N SER A 34 -17.35 -48.05 17.31
CA SER A 34 -16.23 -48.77 16.69
C SER A 34 -16.39 -48.92 15.17
N ASP A 35 -17.16 -48.03 14.54
CA ASP A 35 -17.35 -48.01 13.10
C ASP A 35 -16.02 -47.78 12.34
N PRO A 36 -15.58 -48.73 11.50
CA PRO A 36 -14.30 -48.61 10.78
C PRO A 36 -14.26 -47.44 9.79
N GLY A 37 -15.40 -47.05 9.23
CA GLY A 37 -15.50 -45.93 8.28
C GLY A 37 -15.29 -44.60 8.99
N ILE A 38 -15.96 -44.38 10.12
CA ILE A 38 -15.79 -43.19 10.96
C ILE A 38 -14.35 -43.09 11.48
N ASN A 39 -13.80 -44.19 12.00
CA ASN A 39 -12.42 -44.21 12.50
C ASN A 39 -11.39 -43.89 11.39
N LYS A 40 -11.62 -44.38 10.17
CA LYS A 40 -10.79 -44.03 9.02
C LYS A 40 -10.88 -42.53 8.70
N ILE A 41 -12.09 -41.99 8.60
CA ILE A 41 -12.31 -40.56 8.30
C ILE A 41 -11.63 -39.67 9.34
N LEU A 42 -11.79 -39.97 10.64
CA LEU A 42 -11.18 -39.18 11.71
C LEU A 42 -9.65 -39.24 11.69
N ASN A 43 -9.06 -40.42 11.43
CA ASN A 43 -7.61 -40.57 11.27
C ASN A 43 -7.08 -39.82 10.04
N ASP A 44 -7.78 -39.94 8.90
CA ASP A 44 -7.42 -39.25 7.67
C ASP A 44 -7.47 -37.72 7.88
N LEU A 45 -8.53 -37.20 8.51
CA LEU A 45 -8.64 -35.78 8.83
C LEU A 45 -7.55 -35.34 9.81
N SER A 46 -7.27 -36.11 10.86
CA SER A 46 -6.23 -35.75 11.83
C SER A 46 -4.85 -35.66 11.19
N THR A 47 -4.50 -36.63 10.33
CA THR A 47 -3.20 -36.68 9.66
C THR A 47 -3.06 -35.54 8.66
N ASN A 48 -4.11 -35.27 7.88
CA ASN A 48 -4.09 -34.26 6.82
C ASN A 48 -4.25 -32.82 7.33
N THR A 49 -4.57 -32.59 8.61
CA THR A 49 -4.76 -31.24 9.17
C THR A 49 -3.68 -30.84 10.16
N ALA A 50 -3.14 -31.79 10.93
CA ALA A 50 -2.13 -31.48 11.95
C ALA A 50 -0.80 -30.99 11.37
N SER A 51 -0.29 -31.62 10.29
CA SER A 51 0.97 -31.18 9.66
C SER A 51 0.83 -29.81 9.01
N PRO A 52 -0.18 -29.55 8.16
CA PRO A 52 -0.33 -28.24 7.54
C PRO A 52 -0.58 -27.11 8.53
N ALA A 53 -1.35 -27.34 9.61
CA ALA A 53 -1.57 -26.33 10.64
C ALA A 53 -0.26 -25.91 11.32
N LYS A 54 0.57 -26.90 11.68
CA LYS A 54 1.86 -26.68 12.31
C LYS A 54 2.86 -26.01 11.38
N GLU A 55 2.94 -26.47 10.12
CA GLU A 55 3.82 -25.90 9.10
C GLU A 55 3.44 -24.46 8.78
N LEU A 56 2.15 -24.17 8.57
CA LEU A 56 1.67 -22.81 8.32
C LEU A 56 1.93 -21.89 9.51
N LYS A 57 1.73 -22.38 10.75
CA LYS A 57 2.04 -21.61 11.95
C LYS A 57 3.52 -21.25 12.02
N ALA A 58 4.40 -22.25 11.87
CA ALA A 58 5.85 -22.03 11.93
C ALA A 58 6.33 -21.07 10.81
N TRP A 59 5.78 -21.23 9.61
CA TRP A 59 6.08 -20.33 8.49
C TRP A 59 5.59 -18.90 8.76
N LEU A 60 4.38 -18.73 9.30
CA LEU A 60 3.86 -17.41 9.68
C LEU A 60 4.72 -16.77 10.76
N GLU A 61 5.11 -17.51 11.80
CA GLU A 61 6.00 -17.01 12.86
C GLU A 61 7.36 -16.56 12.31
N ASP A 62 7.90 -17.26 11.31
CA ASP A 62 9.16 -16.90 10.63
C ASP A 62 9.00 -15.69 9.69
N LYS A 63 7.86 -15.59 8.98
CA LYS A 63 7.66 -14.61 7.90
C LYS A 63 6.86 -13.37 8.29
N GLN A 64 6.26 -13.33 9.47
CA GLN A 64 5.33 -12.27 9.84
C GLN A 64 5.93 -10.87 9.68
N SER A 65 7.14 -10.62 10.23
CA SER A 65 7.78 -9.30 10.14
C SER A 65 8.01 -8.88 8.68
N GLN A 66 8.53 -9.79 7.85
CA GLN A 66 8.80 -9.55 6.44
C GLN A 66 7.50 -9.25 5.66
N LEU A 67 6.42 -9.98 5.95
CA LEU A 67 5.12 -9.75 5.31
C LEU A 67 4.52 -8.41 5.74
N GLU A 68 4.65 -8.04 7.00
CA GLU A 68 4.17 -6.74 7.49
C GLU A 68 4.95 -5.56 6.90
N GLU A 69 6.28 -5.70 6.74
CA GLU A 69 7.12 -4.73 6.03
C GLU A 69 6.73 -4.62 4.56
N LEU A 70 6.53 -5.76 3.89
CA LEU A 70 6.13 -5.77 2.49
C LEU A 70 4.75 -5.10 2.29
N GLU A 71 3.78 -5.41 3.15
CA GLU A 71 2.48 -4.76 3.12
C GLU A 71 2.59 -3.24 3.33
N PHE A 72 3.50 -2.80 4.20
CA PHE A 72 3.77 -1.38 4.40
C PHE A 72 4.34 -0.73 3.14
N LEU A 73 5.33 -1.36 2.51
CA LEU A 73 5.93 -0.83 1.28
C LEU A 73 4.93 -0.74 0.13
N LEU A 74 4.05 -1.73 -0.01
CA LEU A 74 3.01 -1.74 -1.05
C LEU A 74 2.02 -0.58 -0.88
N GLU A 75 1.64 -0.26 0.35
CA GLU A 75 0.76 0.87 0.62
C GLU A 75 1.50 2.22 0.48
N GLY A 76 2.77 2.31 0.90
CA GLY A 76 3.61 3.48 0.60
C GLY A 76 3.72 3.72 -0.90
N PHE A 77 3.99 2.67 -1.68
CA PHE A 77 4.04 2.74 -3.14
C PHE A 77 2.73 3.25 -3.74
N ARG A 78 1.60 2.77 -3.22
CA ARG A 78 0.27 3.25 -3.61
C ARG A 78 0.10 4.75 -3.36
N MET A 79 0.57 5.25 -2.22
CA MET A 79 0.51 6.68 -1.90
C MET A 79 1.35 7.48 -2.88
N GLU A 80 2.63 7.12 -3.07
CA GLU A 80 3.53 7.85 -3.97
C GLU A 80 3.07 7.82 -5.42
N TYR A 81 2.69 6.65 -5.91
CA TYR A 81 2.21 6.51 -7.28
C TYR A 81 0.90 7.30 -7.49
N GLY A 82 0.01 7.31 -6.49
CA GLY A 82 -1.18 8.17 -6.50
C GLY A 82 -0.84 9.65 -6.61
N SER A 83 0.12 10.14 -5.80
CA SER A 83 0.58 11.53 -5.83
C SER A 83 1.17 11.92 -7.18
N VAL A 84 1.89 11.01 -7.87
CA VAL A 84 2.39 11.27 -9.24
C VAL A 84 1.24 11.60 -10.20
N LEU A 85 0.15 10.84 -10.14
CA LEU A 85 -1.01 11.05 -11.00
C LEU A 85 -1.71 12.36 -10.65
N ASP A 86 -1.89 12.65 -9.36
CA ASP A 86 -2.55 13.85 -8.88
C ASP A 86 -1.75 15.13 -9.25
N TYR A 87 -0.42 15.14 -9.06
CA TYR A 87 0.43 16.26 -9.45
C TYR A 87 0.41 16.52 -10.95
N ARG A 88 0.49 15.46 -11.78
CA ARG A 88 0.43 15.60 -13.24
C ARG A 88 -0.93 16.11 -13.71
N LYS A 89 -2.02 15.58 -13.14
CA LYS A 89 -3.39 16.04 -13.41
C LYS A 89 -3.52 17.53 -13.07
N PHE A 90 -3.09 17.96 -11.88
CA PHE A 90 -3.18 19.36 -11.50
C PHE A 90 -2.28 20.28 -12.34
N ALA A 91 -1.05 19.87 -12.63
CA ALA A 91 -0.16 20.62 -13.52
C ALA A 91 -0.76 20.82 -14.92
N SER A 92 -1.48 19.81 -15.44
CA SER A 92 -2.14 19.92 -16.74
C SER A 92 -3.33 20.88 -16.75
N MET A 93 -4.02 21.06 -15.61
CA MET A 93 -5.13 22.00 -15.45
C MET A 93 -4.70 23.46 -15.31
N ILE A 94 -3.49 23.75 -14.88
CA ILE A 94 -3.06 25.15 -14.65
C ILE A 94 -2.78 25.84 -15.99
N GLN A 95 -2.76 27.18 -16.07
CA GLN A 95 -2.29 27.91 -17.25
C GLN A 95 -0.87 28.49 -17.08
N ASN A 96 -0.52 28.87 -15.85
CA ASN A 96 0.78 29.44 -15.50
C ASN A 96 1.92 28.41 -15.71
N GLN A 97 2.80 28.67 -16.68
CA GLN A 97 3.86 27.75 -17.09
C GLN A 97 4.92 27.49 -16.02
N ASP A 98 5.27 28.49 -15.21
CA ASP A 98 6.27 28.30 -14.16
C ASP A 98 5.73 27.42 -13.05
N LEU A 99 4.46 27.60 -12.70
CA LEU A 99 3.79 26.75 -11.73
C LEU A 99 3.60 25.31 -12.27
N LYS A 100 3.26 25.16 -13.55
CA LYS A 100 3.24 23.83 -14.20
C LYS A 100 4.56 23.10 -14.03
N LYS A 101 5.67 23.77 -14.31
CA LYS A 101 7.02 23.18 -14.20
C LYS A 101 7.34 22.78 -12.76
N LYS A 102 6.98 23.60 -11.77
CA LYS A 102 7.16 23.27 -10.35
C LYS A 102 6.36 22.03 -9.95
N LEU A 103 5.07 21.98 -10.25
CA LEU A 103 4.22 20.83 -9.92
C LEU A 103 4.64 19.55 -10.67
N ALA A 104 5.09 19.69 -11.92
CA ALA A 104 5.66 18.57 -12.66
C ALA A 104 6.99 18.07 -12.06
N ALA A 105 7.76 18.95 -11.40
CA ALA A 105 8.95 18.55 -10.66
C ALA A 105 8.59 17.73 -9.41
N TYR A 106 7.59 18.15 -8.63
CA TYR A 106 7.10 17.35 -7.48
C TYR A 106 6.60 15.99 -7.95
N GLY A 107 5.75 15.94 -8.99
CA GLY A 107 5.31 14.67 -9.57
C GLY A 107 6.44 13.81 -10.16
N LYS A 108 7.65 14.36 -10.39
CA LYS A 108 8.85 13.59 -10.74
C LYS A 108 9.60 13.12 -9.49
N GLU A 109 9.57 13.87 -8.41
CA GLU A 109 10.16 13.49 -7.11
C GLU A 109 9.37 12.31 -6.51
N GLU A 110 8.04 12.39 -6.47
CA GLU A 110 7.18 11.24 -6.07
C GLU A 110 7.39 10.01 -6.94
N ALA A 111 7.68 10.24 -8.21
CA ALA A 111 7.99 9.18 -9.14
C ALA A 111 9.28 8.44 -8.76
N ASN A 112 10.29 9.17 -8.28
CA ASN A 112 11.52 8.56 -7.79
C ASN A 112 11.27 7.78 -6.50
N HIS A 113 10.45 8.31 -5.57
CA HIS A 113 10.06 7.60 -4.36
C HIS A 113 9.39 6.25 -4.70
N ALA A 114 8.42 6.28 -5.61
CA ALA A 114 7.74 5.08 -6.10
C ALA A 114 8.74 4.05 -6.69
N VAL A 115 9.72 4.48 -7.49
CA VAL A 115 10.76 3.60 -8.05
C VAL A 115 11.66 3.00 -6.96
N GLU A 116 12.03 3.78 -5.95
CA GLU A 116 12.83 3.27 -4.83
C GLU A 116 12.06 2.22 -4.01
N LEU A 117 10.77 2.45 -3.79
CA LEU A 117 9.86 1.49 -3.14
C LEU A 117 9.73 0.21 -3.96
N VAL A 118 9.53 0.29 -5.28
CA VAL A 118 9.44 -0.88 -6.18
C VAL A 118 10.68 -1.76 -6.08
N LYS A 119 11.88 -1.16 -6.08
CA LYS A 119 13.14 -1.91 -5.93
C LYS A 119 13.17 -2.69 -4.61
N PHE A 120 12.70 -2.08 -3.53
CA PHE A 120 12.68 -2.73 -2.21
C PHE A 120 11.58 -3.80 -2.13
N ILE A 121 10.40 -3.55 -2.69
CA ILE A 121 9.30 -4.51 -2.80
C ILE A 121 9.75 -5.78 -3.54
N ASN A 122 10.34 -5.61 -4.73
CA ASN A 122 10.80 -6.72 -5.56
C ASN A 122 11.91 -7.53 -4.86
N LYS A 123 12.82 -6.85 -4.16
CA LYS A 123 13.87 -7.52 -3.36
C LYS A 123 13.29 -8.41 -2.25
N HIS A 124 12.11 -8.07 -1.74
CA HIS A 124 11.43 -8.83 -0.68
C HIS A 124 10.37 -9.81 -1.22
N GLY A 125 10.34 -10.02 -2.53
CA GLY A 125 9.46 -11.00 -3.18
C GLY A 125 8.02 -10.52 -3.36
N GLY A 126 7.76 -9.23 -3.22
CA GLY A 126 6.48 -8.65 -3.56
C GLY A 126 6.40 -8.18 -5.00
N GLU A 127 5.18 -7.84 -5.41
CA GLU A 127 4.88 -7.30 -6.73
C GLU A 127 3.97 -6.06 -6.54
N PRO A 128 4.41 -4.87 -6.97
CA PRO A 128 3.59 -3.66 -6.89
C PRO A 128 2.34 -3.79 -7.77
N ASP A 129 1.18 -3.45 -7.21
CA ASP A 129 -0.05 -3.32 -8.00
C ASP A 129 -0.13 -1.90 -8.54
N TYR A 130 -0.16 -1.76 -9.85
CA TYR A 130 -0.23 -0.48 -10.54
C TYR A 130 -1.65 -0.11 -10.99
N THR A 131 -2.66 -0.92 -10.66
CA THR A 131 -4.05 -0.70 -11.05
C THR A 131 -4.70 0.33 -10.13
N PHE A 132 -4.27 1.59 -10.27
CA PHE A 132 -4.85 2.70 -9.52
C PHE A 132 -5.96 3.38 -10.30
N VAL A 133 -7.08 3.56 -9.63
CA VAL A 133 -8.16 4.40 -10.13
C VAL A 133 -7.89 5.81 -9.61
N VAL A 134 -7.57 6.74 -10.50
CA VAL A 134 -7.56 8.18 -10.18
C VAL A 134 -8.91 8.52 -9.56
N GLU A 135 -8.90 9.12 -8.38
CA GLU A 135 -10.14 9.52 -7.71
C GLU A 135 -10.95 10.45 -8.61
N LYS A 136 -12.15 10.00 -8.94
CA LYS A 136 -13.15 10.80 -9.67
C LYS A 136 -13.71 11.87 -8.73
N GLY A 137 -14.04 13.05 -9.26
CA GLY A 137 -14.73 14.11 -8.52
C GLY A 137 -13.87 15.30 -8.11
N LYS A 138 -12.60 15.36 -8.55
CA LYS A 138 -11.71 16.52 -8.32
C LYS A 138 -11.74 17.52 -9.50
N GLU A 139 -12.44 17.20 -10.59
CA GLU A 139 -12.41 17.97 -11.85
C GLU A 139 -12.87 19.42 -11.68
N ASN A 140 -13.74 19.68 -10.70
CA ASN A 140 -14.30 21.01 -10.44
C ASN A 140 -13.66 21.72 -9.23
N TRP A 141 -12.55 21.21 -8.70
CA TRP A 141 -11.87 21.86 -7.58
C TRP A 141 -11.14 23.13 -8.03
N GLY A 142 -11.21 24.17 -7.21
CA GLY A 142 -10.38 25.36 -7.38
C GLY A 142 -8.94 25.14 -6.92
N PRO A 143 -8.02 26.06 -7.25
CA PRO A 143 -6.62 25.97 -6.85
C PRO A 143 -6.39 25.85 -5.34
N ASP A 144 -7.23 26.53 -4.54
CA ASP A 144 -7.20 26.48 -3.09
C ASP A 144 -7.39 25.05 -2.56
N LYS A 145 -8.42 24.35 -3.06
CA LYS A 145 -8.73 22.97 -2.66
C LYS A 145 -7.65 21.99 -3.10
N TYR A 146 -7.06 22.20 -4.28
CA TYR A 146 -5.95 21.37 -4.73
C TYR A 146 -4.71 21.54 -3.84
N LEU A 147 -4.35 22.77 -3.49
CA LEU A 147 -3.22 23.01 -2.59
C LEU A 147 -3.46 22.41 -1.20
N ASP A 148 -4.67 22.54 -0.65
CA ASP A 148 -5.04 21.89 0.62
C ASP A 148 -4.97 20.37 0.54
N PHE A 149 -5.38 19.80 -0.60
CA PHE A 149 -5.31 18.37 -0.83
C PHE A 149 -3.88 17.85 -0.87
N PHE A 150 -2.97 18.49 -1.62
CA PHE A 150 -1.56 18.09 -1.66
C PHE A 150 -0.90 18.23 -0.29
N ILE A 151 -1.14 19.36 0.42
CA ILE A 151 -0.64 19.53 1.80
C ILE A 151 -1.12 18.41 2.72
N ALA A 152 -2.38 17.97 2.58
CA ALA A 152 -2.91 16.87 3.36
C ALA A 152 -2.27 15.52 2.98
N GLN A 153 -2.01 15.28 1.69
CA GLN A 153 -1.28 14.10 1.23
C GLN A 153 0.14 14.06 1.79
N GLU A 154 0.90 15.14 1.70
CA GLU A 154 2.27 15.19 2.25
C GLU A 154 2.26 14.91 3.76
N LYS A 155 1.33 15.50 4.50
CA LYS A 155 1.18 15.25 5.94
C LYS A 155 0.86 13.79 6.24
N ALA A 156 0.00 13.16 5.42
CA ALA A 156 -0.33 11.75 5.56
C ALA A 156 0.89 10.85 5.26
N ALA A 157 1.65 11.15 4.20
CA ALA A 157 2.87 10.42 3.84
C ALA A 157 3.94 10.53 4.93
N ILE A 158 4.19 11.74 5.45
CA ILE A 158 5.13 11.96 6.55
C ILE A 158 4.73 11.15 7.81
N ASP A 159 3.46 11.19 8.19
CA ASP A 159 2.96 10.43 9.34
C ASP A 159 3.02 8.92 9.11
N TYR A 160 2.74 8.48 7.88
CA TYR A 160 2.82 7.09 7.46
C TYR A 160 4.26 6.55 7.61
N TYR A 161 5.24 7.22 7.02
CA TYR A 161 6.64 6.80 7.10
C TYR A 161 7.22 6.92 8.51
N ARG A 162 6.81 7.93 9.30
CA ARG A 162 7.16 7.99 10.72
C ARG A 162 6.71 6.74 11.47
N LYS A 163 5.46 6.29 11.27
CA LYS A 163 4.95 5.05 11.89
C LYS A 163 5.73 3.82 11.43
N GLY A 164 6.19 3.81 10.17
CA GLY A 164 7.08 2.78 9.66
C GLY A 164 8.40 2.70 10.44
N GLU A 165 9.07 3.84 10.64
CA GLU A 165 10.34 3.88 11.39
C GLU A 165 10.18 3.48 12.86
N GLU A 166 9.03 3.77 13.47
CA GLU A 166 8.73 3.36 14.84
C GLU A 166 8.45 1.86 14.95
N LYS A 167 7.84 1.29 13.91
CA LYS A 167 7.41 -0.11 13.90
C LYS A 167 8.53 -1.08 13.52
N PHE A 168 9.32 -0.74 12.51
CA PHE A 168 10.27 -1.66 11.88
C PHE A 168 11.71 -1.34 12.26
N GLN A 169 12.51 -2.37 12.52
CA GLN A 169 13.89 -2.22 13.02
C GLN A 169 14.95 -2.53 11.96
N ASP A 170 14.56 -2.92 10.75
CA ASP A 170 15.51 -3.16 9.66
C ASP A 170 16.17 -1.84 9.22
N ALA A 171 17.50 -1.82 9.23
CA ALA A 171 18.26 -0.60 8.96
C ALA A 171 18.14 -0.14 7.50
N GLY A 172 18.05 -1.07 6.54
CA GLY A 172 17.91 -0.74 5.12
C GLY A 172 16.53 -0.17 4.82
N PHE A 173 15.51 -0.79 5.40
CA PHE A 173 14.13 -0.32 5.37
C PHE A 173 14.01 1.05 6.02
N GLY A 174 14.51 1.21 7.25
CA GLY A 174 14.47 2.46 7.99
C GLY A 174 15.18 3.61 7.26
N TRP A 175 16.30 3.33 6.60
CA TRP A 175 16.98 4.31 5.75
C TRP A 175 16.11 4.74 4.56
N LEU A 176 15.49 3.80 3.85
CA LEU A 176 14.64 4.09 2.69
C LEU A 176 13.46 4.98 3.08
N ILE A 177 12.66 4.55 4.05
CA ILE A 177 11.44 5.29 4.43
C ILE A 177 11.79 6.59 5.16
N GLY A 178 12.92 6.63 5.88
CA GLY A 178 13.42 7.83 6.53
C GLY A 178 13.86 8.89 5.53
N LYS A 179 14.48 8.48 4.41
CA LYS A 179 14.83 9.35 3.29
C LYS A 179 13.58 9.93 2.64
N ILE A 180 12.64 9.08 2.19
CA ILE A 180 11.39 9.52 1.55
C ILE A 180 10.65 10.52 2.45
N LYS A 181 10.47 10.20 3.73
CA LYS A 181 9.85 11.10 4.73
C LYS A 181 10.54 12.47 4.84
N LEU A 182 11.85 12.56 4.66
CA LEU A 182 12.55 13.86 4.67
C LEU A 182 12.26 14.65 3.41
N GLU A 183 12.20 13.99 2.26
CA GLU A 183 11.82 14.58 0.97
C GLU A 183 10.37 15.09 1.02
N GLU A 184 9.42 14.34 1.59
CA GLU A 184 8.03 14.81 1.77
C GLU A 184 7.92 16.03 2.71
N LYS A 185 8.80 16.13 3.71
CA LYS A 185 8.85 17.32 4.57
C LYS A 185 9.29 18.55 3.80
N ASP A 186 10.11 18.39 2.77
CA ASP A 186 10.55 19.49 1.93
C ASP A 186 9.46 19.86 0.90
N HIS A 187 8.77 18.87 0.31
CA HIS A 187 7.56 19.10 -0.49
C HIS A 187 6.50 19.89 0.29
N LEU A 188 6.20 19.46 1.53
CA LEU A 188 5.24 20.12 2.40
C LEU A 188 5.58 21.60 2.63
N LYS A 189 6.84 21.93 2.92
CA LYS A 189 7.26 23.32 3.13
C LYS A 189 7.04 24.17 1.88
N GLU A 190 7.38 23.66 0.72
CA GLU A 190 7.23 24.40 -0.54
C GLU A 190 5.76 24.55 -0.93
N LEU A 191 4.90 23.56 -0.67
CA LEU A 191 3.45 23.68 -0.86
C LEU A 191 2.81 24.68 0.10
N GLU A 192 3.17 24.66 1.39
CA GLU A 192 2.68 25.61 2.38
C GLU A 192 3.09 27.05 2.01
N LYS A 193 4.32 27.23 1.51
CA LYS A 193 4.79 28.50 0.97
C LYS A 193 3.97 28.93 -0.26
N LEU A 194 3.77 28.04 -1.23
CA LEU A 194 2.98 28.31 -2.43
C LEU A 194 1.53 28.69 -2.08
N LYS A 195 0.91 27.99 -1.12
CA LYS A 195 -0.43 28.32 -0.62
C LYS A 195 -0.48 29.72 -0.01
N ALA A 196 0.50 30.07 0.81
CA ALA A 196 0.57 31.39 1.41
C ALA A 196 0.78 32.50 0.35
N GLU A 197 1.61 32.27 -0.67
CA GLU A 197 1.80 33.19 -1.81
C GLU A 197 0.51 33.35 -2.62
N PHE A 198 -0.23 32.27 -2.84
CA PHE A 198 -1.54 32.29 -3.51
C PHE A 198 -2.59 33.09 -2.71
N GLU A 199 -2.68 32.87 -1.40
CA GLU A 199 -3.61 33.60 -0.51
C GLU A 199 -3.30 35.10 -0.46
N ARG A 200 -2.01 35.47 -0.50
CA ARG A 200 -1.56 36.88 -0.62
C ARG A 200 -1.71 37.47 -2.01
N LYS A 201 -2.16 36.67 -3.00
CA LYS A 201 -2.26 37.05 -4.42
C LYS A 201 -0.93 37.44 -5.07
N GLU A 202 0.18 36.95 -4.51
CA GLU A 202 1.53 37.10 -5.09
C GLU A 202 1.72 36.13 -6.27
N VAL A 203 0.97 35.02 -6.26
CA VAL A 203 0.86 34.07 -7.37
C VAL A 203 -0.61 33.96 -7.79
N ILE A 204 -0.87 34.10 -9.09
CA ILE A 204 -2.19 33.86 -9.68
C ILE A 204 -2.20 32.47 -10.32
N ILE A 205 -3.13 31.63 -9.86
CA ILE A 205 -3.36 30.30 -10.41
C ILE A 205 -4.67 30.33 -11.19
N THR A 206 -4.56 30.30 -12.51
CA THR A 206 -5.71 30.17 -13.42
C THR A 206 -5.77 28.74 -13.90
N MET A 207 -6.96 28.15 -13.81
CA MET A 207 -7.24 26.81 -14.33
C MET A 207 -7.81 26.90 -15.74
N ASP A 208 -7.51 25.91 -16.57
CA ASP A 208 -8.05 25.71 -17.89
C ASP A 208 -9.52 25.22 -17.78
N PRO A 209 -10.50 26.03 -18.19
CA PRO A 209 -11.91 25.68 -18.07
C PRO A 209 -12.35 24.52 -19.00
N ASP A 210 -11.58 24.25 -20.06
CA ASP A 210 -11.88 23.21 -21.05
C ASP A 210 -11.06 21.93 -20.82
N PHE A 211 -10.49 21.79 -19.63
CA PHE A 211 -9.60 20.68 -19.30
C PHE A 211 -10.34 19.33 -19.27
N HIS A 212 -9.77 18.35 -20.00
CA HIS A 212 -10.18 16.95 -19.94
C HIS A 212 -8.97 16.08 -19.57
N TRP A 213 -9.02 15.41 -18.41
CA TRP A 213 -7.97 14.46 -18.03
C TRP A 213 -8.13 13.16 -18.81
N VAL A 214 -7.11 12.81 -19.56
CA VAL A 214 -6.86 11.45 -20.02
C VAL A 214 -5.68 10.95 -19.21
N ASP A 215 -5.89 9.90 -18.43
CA ASP A 215 -4.79 9.25 -17.71
C ASP A 215 -3.77 8.74 -18.73
N PRO A 216 -2.55 9.30 -18.78
CA PRO A 216 -1.55 8.90 -19.77
C PRO A 216 -1.06 7.46 -19.56
N PHE A 217 -1.46 6.79 -18.49
CA PHE A 217 -1.08 5.43 -18.14
C PHE A 217 -2.26 4.43 -18.18
N MET A 218 -3.42 4.85 -18.69
CA MET A 218 -4.44 3.88 -19.10
C MET A 218 -3.96 3.18 -20.37
N GLY A 219 -3.41 1.97 -20.21
CA GLY A 219 -2.79 1.19 -21.28
C GLY A 219 -2.20 -0.14 -20.79
N GLU A 220 -1.59 -0.89 -21.71
CA GLU A 220 -0.95 -2.19 -21.46
C GLU A 220 0.41 -1.99 -20.75
N PRO A 221 0.99 -3.04 -20.11
CA PRO A 221 2.39 -3.01 -19.66
C PRO A 221 3.32 -2.54 -20.80
N GLY A 222 4.14 -1.53 -20.54
CA GLY A 222 4.98 -0.82 -21.52
C GLY A 222 4.68 0.68 -21.64
N ASP A 223 3.46 1.10 -21.28
CA ASP A 223 3.03 2.51 -21.34
C ASP A 223 3.50 3.33 -20.12
N ARG A 224 4.21 2.69 -19.17
CA ARG A 224 4.70 3.27 -17.91
C ARG A 224 6.23 3.35 -17.86
N ALA A 225 6.82 3.96 -18.88
CA ALA A 225 8.28 3.99 -19.15
C ALA A 225 9.19 4.60 -18.05
N TRP A 226 8.66 4.99 -16.89
CA TRP A 226 9.41 5.52 -15.75
C TRP A 226 9.42 4.58 -14.54
N ILE A 227 8.69 3.46 -14.57
CA ILE A 227 8.68 2.44 -13.50
C ILE A 227 8.95 1.01 -14.00
N GLU A 228 8.71 0.72 -15.28
CA GLU A 228 9.20 -0.51 -15.94
C GLU A 228 10.64 -0.37 -16.42
#